data_AF-A0AAW5UBC3-F1
#
_entry.id   AF-A0AAW5UBC3-F1
#
_cell.length_a   1.000
_cell.length_b   1.000
_cell.length_c   1.000
_cell.angle_alpha   90.00
_cell.angle_beta   90.00
_cell.angle_gamma   90.00
#
_symmetry.space_group_name_H-M   'P 1'
#
loop_
_entity.id
_entity.type
_entity.pdbx_description
1 polymer ?
#
loop_
_entity_poly.entity_id
_entity_poly.type
_entity_poly.pdbx_seq_one_letter_code
_entity_poly.pdbx_strand_id
1 'polypeptide(L)'
;MAKFGDGTINFGKFGGSPVSVSQVEEADLIVEDPEEDAEKVVGAKRAHRRTKACTELSQRYEYRRAFSEINMLEAMEYVRLQKGTTYNFITAGDVDSLSYLKVVLNQHNLDHLLLSTWCMGAEDILQLQQWHEEGRIKKIDMYLGEIFPGSYKIEWSMVQQFYREHPEVGRAAIFKNHSKIYAGCNVEDDFYFGIQTSANINTNPRTEQGSITIDRAMYEFYKEYFDGIRSFVK
;
A
#
# COMPACT_ATOMS: atom_id res chain seq x y z
N MET A 1 -34.10 -38.40 17.57
CA MET A 1 -33.13 -39.33 16.92
C MET A 1 -33.45 -39.33 15.42
N ALA A 2 -32.43 -39.03 14.61
CA ALA A 2 -32.37 -38.78 13.16
C ALA A 2 -33.57 -39.14 12.23
N LYS A 3 -33.83 -38.29 11.24
CA LYS A 3 -33.35 -38.51 9.85
C LYS A 3 -33.51 -37.29 8.94
N PHE A 4 -32.53 -37.16 8.04
CA PHE A 4 -32.32 -36.16 7.01
C PHE A 4 -33.41 -36.18 5.92
N GLY A 5 -33.76 -35.00 5.41
CA GLY A 5 -34.56 -34.81 4.21
C GLY A 5 -33.71 -34.13 3.13
N ASP A 6 -33.43 -34.89 2.07
CA ASP A 6 -32.90 -34.46 0.78
C ASP A 6 -33.97 -33.64 0.04
N GLY A 7 -33.57 -32.51 -0.53
CA GLY A 7 -34.45 -31.53 -1.17
C GLY A 7 -33.69 -30.74 -2.23
N THR A 8 -33.50 -31.35 -3.39
CA THR A 8 -33.10 -30.76 -4.67
C THR A 8 -33.81 -29.42 -4.96
N ILE A 9 -33.01 -28.38 -5.26
CA ILE A 9 -33.51 -27.09 -5.76
C ILE A 9 -33.60 -27.14 -7.29
N ASN A 10 -34.79 -26.85 -7.79
CA ASN A 10 -35.24 -26.91 -9.17
C ASN A 10 -34.86 -25.60 -9.89
N PHE A 11 -34.04 -25.64 -10.94
CA PHE A 11 -33.81 -24.48 -11.81
C PHE A 11 -34.90 -24.40 -12.89
N GLY A 12 -35.67 -23.32 -12.84
CA GLY A 12 -36.80 -23.06 -13.73
C GLY A 12 -36.40 -22.96 -15.20
N LYS A 13 -37.22 -23.60 -16.03
CA LYS A 13 -37.32 -23.51 -17.49
C LYS A 13 -37.42 -22.06 -17.98
N PHE A 14 -36.62 -21.73 -18.99
CA PHE A 14 -36.99 -20.72 -20.00
C PHE A 14 -37.12 -21.41 -21.35
N GLY A 15 -38.33 -21.36 -21.91
CA GLY A 15 -38.64 -21.86 -23.23
C GLY A 15 -38.47 -20.77 -24.29
N GLY A 16 -37.92 -21.16 -25.44
CA GLY A 16 -37.92 -20.41 -26.68
C GLY A 16 -37.73 -21.40 -27.84
N SER A 17 -38.67 -21.40 -28.79
CA SER A 17 -38.74 -22.30 -29.94
C SER A 17 -37.57 -22.13 -30.93
N PRO A 18 -37.23 -23.15 -31.74
CA PRO A 18 -36.05 -23.11 -32.59
C PRO A 18 -36.30 -22.27 -33.85
N VAL A 19 -35.38 -21.34 -34.16
CA VAL A 19 -35.35 -20.63 -35.43
C VAL A 19 -34.41 -21.36 -36.39
N SER A 20 -34.91 -21.57 -37.60
CA SER A 20 -34.28 -22.28 -38.72
C SER A 20 -32.96 -21.66 -39.16
N VAL A 21 -31.97 -22.52 -39.38
CA VAL A 21 -30.66 -22.19 -39.95
C VAL A 21 -30.79 -22.02 -41.46
N SER A 22 -30.54 -20.82 -41.97
CA SER A 22 -30.10 -20.63 -43.35
C SER A 22 -29.36 -19.30 -43.52
N GLN A 23 -28.08 -19.45 -43.88
CA GLN A 23 -27.23 -18.52 -44.64
C GLN A 23 -26.85 -17.19 -43.98
N VAL A 24 -25.66 -17.17 -43.38
CA VAL A 24 -24.80 -15.98 -43.34
C VAL A 24 -23.37 -16.43 -43.66
N GLU A 25 -22.74 -15.70 -44.58
CA GLU A 25 -21.45 -15.93 -45.22
C GLU A 25 -20.28 -15.96 -44.22
N GLU A 26 -19.27 -16.79 -44.51
CA GLU A 26 -17.97 -16.81 -43.83
C GLU A 26 -17.28 -15.45 -44.01
N ALA A 27 -17.21 -14.68 -42.93
CA ALA A 27 -16.22 -13.62 -42.80
C ALA A 27 -15.08 -14.17 -41.93
N ASP A 28 -13.88 -14.24 -42.50
CA ASP A 28 -12.64 -14.63 -41.84
C ASP A 28 -12.42 -13.80 -40.56
N LEU A 29 -12.74 -14.39 -39.41
CA LEU A 29 -12.25 -13.93 -38.12
C LEU A 29 -10.82 -14.42 -37.97
N ILE A 30 -9.86 -13.56 -38.34
CA ILE A 30 -8.48 -13.68 -37.86
C ILE A 30 -8.56 -13.55 -36.35
N VAL A 31 -8.45 -14.69 -35.65
CA VAL A 31 -8.24 -14.73 -34.21
C VAL A 31 -6.78 -14.35 -33.99
N GLU A 32 -6.53 -13.06 -33.72
CA GLU A 32 -5.23 -12.62 -33.21
C GLU A 32 -5.01 -13.27 -31.84
N ASP A 33 -3.87 -13.95 -31.67
CA ASP A 33 -3.53 -14.72 -30.48
C ASP A 33 -3.24 -13.77 -29.31
N PRO A 34 -4.07 -13.75 -28.25
CA PRO A 34 -3.91 -12.83 -27.12
C PRO A 34 -2.65 -13.10 -26.29
N GLU A 35 -1.97 -14.23 -26.47
CA GLU A 35 -0.71 -14.52 -25.78
C GLU A 35 0.49 -13.78 -26.39
N GLU A 36 0.47 -13.49 -27.69
CA GLU A 36 1.59 -12.84 -28.39
C GLU A 36 1.71 -11.34 -28.06
N ASP A 37 0.57 -10.69 -27.75
CA ASP A 37 0.51 -9.30 -27.29
C ASP A 37 0.88 -9.14 -25.81
N ALA A 38 0.64 -10.17 -24.99
CA ALA A 38 1.03 -10.16 -23.59
C ALA A 38 2.56 -10.10 -23.45
N GLU A 39 3.31 -10.86 -24.24
CA GLU A 39 4.79 -10.84 -24.19
C GLU A 39 5.39 -9.53 -24.74
N LYS A 40 4.80 -8.95 -25.80
CA LYS A 40 5.25 -7.66 -26.37
C LYS A 40 4.98 -6.48 -25.43
N VAL A 41 3.90 -6.52 -24.64
CA VAL A 41 3.59 -5.49 -23.61
C VAL A 41 4.48 -5.63 -22.37
N VAL A 42 4.89 -6.85 -22.00
CA VAL A 42 5.78 -7.10 -20.84
C VAL A 42 7.21 -6.62 -21.08
N GLY A 43 7.69 -6.63 -22.35
CA GLY A 43 9.04 -6.17 -22.71
C GLY A 43 9.25 -4.65 -22.72
N ALA A 44 8.19 -3.84 -22.84
CA ALA A 44 8.28 -2.42 -23.22
C ALA A 44 8.19 -1.39 -22.08
N LYS A 45 8.10 -1.80 -20.80
CA LYS A 45 8.10 -0.87 -19.66
C LYS A 45 8.98 -1.36 -18.50
N ARG A 46 10.29 -1.43 -18.70
CA ARG A 46 11.18 -1.13 -17.57
C ARG A 46 10.91 0.34 -17.21
N ALA A 47 10.10 0.56 -16.18
CA ALA A 47 9.84 1.88 -15.63
C ALA A 47 11.18 2.61 -15.52
N HIS A 48 11.33 3.73 -16.22
CA HIS A 48 12.57 4.48 -16.25
C HIS A 48 12.95 4.82 -14.81
N ARG A 49 13.95 4.13 -14.27
CA ARG A 49 14.29 4.25 -12.86
C ARG A 49 14.87 5.64 -12.61
N ARG A 50 14.50 6.24 -11.48
CA ARG A 50 14.87 7.61 -11.14
C ARG A 50 16.39 7.71 -10.96
N THR A 51 16.98 8.76 -11.52
CA THR A 51 18.43 9.04 -11.48
C THR A 51 18.79 10.26 -10.64
N LYS A 52 17.79 11.01 -10.17
CA LYS A 52 17.95 12.25 -9.39
C LYS A 52 17.04 12.23 -8.16
N ALA A 53 17.50 12.77 -7.05
CA ALA A 53 16.69 12.91 -5.83
C ALA A 53 15.42 13.74 -6.09
N CYS A 54 14.34 13.43 -5.38
CA CYS A 54 13.11 14.22 -5.40
C CYS A 54 13.20 15.28 -4.30
N THR A 55 13.14 16.56 -4.68
CA THR A 55 13.23 17.70 -3.74
C THR A 55 11.91 18.47 -3.64
N GLU A 56 11.00 18.23 -4.56
CA GLU A 56 9.66 18.81 -4.58
C GLU A 56 8.64 17.75 -5.02
N LEU A 57 7.44 17.79 -4.46
CA LEU A 57 6.32 16.98 -4.96
C LEU A 57 5.74 17.70 -6.18
N SER A 58 5.78 17.02 -7.34
CA SER A 58 5.22 17.61 -8.56
C SER A 58 3.69 17.67 -8.48
N GLN A 59 3.08 18.73 -9.02
CA GLN A 59 1.61 18.82 -9.11
C GLN A 59 0.98 17.58 -9.75
N ARG A 60 1.61 17.02 -10.80
CA ARG A 60 1.11 15.79 -11.44
C ARG A 60 1.06 14.59 -10.48
N TYR A 61 2.04 14.47 -9.59
CA TYR A 61 2.07 13.42 -8.57
C TYR A 61 0.98 13.67 -7.53
N GLU A 62 0.88 14.90 -7.02
CA GLU A 62 -0.14 15.31 -6.04
C GLU A 62 -1.57 15.10 -6.57
N TYR A 63 -1.86 15.57 -7.79
CA TYR A 63 -3.18 15.40 -8.42
C TYR A 63 -3.55 13.92 -8.60
N ARG A 64 -2.61 13.10 -9.07
CA ARG A 64 -2.85 11.66 -9.24
C ARG A 64 -3.18 11.03 -7.89
N ARG A 65 -2.38 11.33 -6.88
CA ARG A 65 -2.54 10.81 -5.53
C ARG A 65 -3.85 11.27 -4.89
N ALA A 66 -4.21 12.54 -5.02
CA ALA A 66 -5.47 13.08 -4.53
C ALA A 66 -6.65 12.36 -5.17
N PHE A 67 -6.70 12.25 -6.51
CA PHE A 67 -7.78 11.54 -7.20
C PHE A 67 -7.92 10.09 -6.74
N SER A 68 -6.77 9.45 -6.53
CA SER A 68 -6.64 8.09 -6.05
C SER A 68 -7.17 7.92 -4.61
N GLU A 69 -6.73 8.76 -3.68
CA GLU A 69 -7.03 8.60 -2.25
C GLU A 69 -8.38 9.17 -1.81
N ILE A 70 -9.01 10.05 -2.61
CA ILE A 70 -10.25 10.77 -2.26
C ILE A 70 -11.32 9.81 -1.72
N ASN A 71 -11.62 8.71 -2.42
CA ASN A 71 -12.70 7.80 -2.01
C ASN A 71 -12.46 7.20 -0.62
N MET A 72 -11.21 6.84 -0.29
CA MET A 72 -10.87 6.29 1.02
C MET A 72 -10.93 7.37 2.11
N LEU A 73 -10.38 8.54 1.82
CA LEU A 73 -10.36 9.64 2.79
C LEU A 73 -11.77 10.19 3.07
N GLU A 74 -12.63 10.31 2.05
CA GLU A 74 -14.03 10.69 2.20
C GLU A 74 -14.81 9.63 2.99
N ALA A 75 -14.63 8.34 2.68
CA ALA A 75 -15.28 7.26 3.42
C ALA A 75 -14.89 7.22 4.91
N MET A 76 -13.68 7.69 5.23
CA MET A 76 -13.15 7.75 6.60
C MET A 76 -13.29 9.13 7.25
N GLU A 77 -13.78 10.15 6.54
CA GLU A 77 -13.81 11.55 6.99
C GLU A 77 -14.52 11.71 8.34
N TYR A 78 -15.67 11.03 8.49
CA TYR A 78 -16.48 11.08 9.71
C TYR A 78 -16.29 9.87 10.63
N VAL A 79 -15.35 8.98 10.32
CA VAL A 79 -15.10 7.75 11.08
C VAL A 79 -13.99 7.99 12.09
N ARG A 80 -14.36 8.10 13.37
CA ARG A 80 -13.37 8.12 14.46
C ARG A 80 -12.77 6.74 14.68
N LEU A 81 -11.44 6.66 14.70
CA LEU A 81 -10.70 5.43 15.02
C LEU A 81 -10.89 5.06 16.50
N GLN A 82 -11.44 3.89 16.77
CA GLN A 82 -11.76 3.42 18.12
C GLN A 82 -10.79 2.35 18.60
N LYS A 83 -10.37 2.45 19.87
CA LYS A 83 -9.53 1.45 20.54
C LYS A 83 -10.21 0.08 20.54
N GLY A 84 -9.44 -0.96 20.21
CA GLY A 84 -9.91 -2.34 20.09
C GLY A 84 -10.59 -2.67 18.76
N THR A 85 -10.60 -1.75 17.80
CA THR A 85 -11.27 -1.92 16.50
C THR A 85 -10.27 -2.12 15.37
N THR A 86 -10.61 -3.02 14.46
CA THR A 86 -9.94 -3.19 13.17
C THR A 86 -10.84 -2.72 12.04
N TYR A 87 -10.35 -1.76 11.26
CA TYR A 87 -10.96 -1.26 10.04
C TYR A 87 -10.32 -1.98 8.86
N ASN A 88 -11.11 -2.68 8.06
CA ASN A 88 -10.63 -3.45 6.91
C ASN A 88 -10.97 -2.71 5.62
N PHE A 89 -10.03 -2.73 4.68
CA PHE A 89 -10.12 -2.04 3.41
C PHE A 89 -9.80 -3.01 2.28
N ILE A 90 -10.55 -2.87 1.19
CA ILE A 90 -10.19 -3.41 -0.12
C ILE A 90 -10.35 -2.28 -1.12
N THR A 91 -9.29 -1.97 -1.85
CA THR A 91 -9.25 -0.87 -2.81
C THR A 91 -9.06 -1.45 -4.20
N ALA A 92 -9.80 -0.98 -5.21
CA ALA A 92 -9.81 -1.57 -6.56
C ALA A 92 -8.80 -0.88 -7.50
N GLY A 93 -7.57 -0.66 -7.02
CA GLY A 93 -6.64 0.29 -7.65
C GLY A 93 -6.68 1.64 -6.94
N ASP A 94 -5.70 2.47 -7.26
CA ASP A 94 -5.72 3.89 -6.90
C ASP A 94 -5.68 4.23 -5.41
N VAL A 95 -5.21 3.37 -4.50
CA VAL A 95 -4.90 3.78 -3.12
C VAL A 95 -3.50 3.33 -2.78
N ASP A 96 -2.62 4.28 -2.46
CA ASP A 96 -1.26 3.97 -2.08
C ASP A 96 -1.14 3.67 -0.58
N SER A 97 -0.02 3.05 -0.19
CA SER A 97 0.22 2.63 1.19
C SER A 97 0.20 3.79 2.20
N LEU A 98 0.65 4.98 1.80
CA LEU A 98 0.63 6.18 2.64
C LEU A 98 -0.79 6.74 2.81
N SER A 99 -1.77 6.42 1.95
CA SER A 99 -3.17 6.80 2.16
C SER A 99 -3.77 6.15 3.41
N TYR A 100 -3.37 4.91 3.74
CA TYR A 100 -3.73 4.28 5.01
C TYR A 100 -3.17 5.04 6.21
N LEU A 101 -1.92 5.50 6.10
CA LEU A 101 -1.29 6.32 7.14
C LEU A 101 -1.94 7.71 7.24
N LYS A 102 -2.37 8.31 6.13
CA LYS A 102 -3.11 9.59 6.12
C LYS A 102 -4.42 9.51 6.91
N VAL A 103 -5.16 8.39 6.85
CA VAL A 103 -6.36 8.18 7.68
C VAL A 103 -6.03 8.33 9.18
N VAL A 104 -4.88 7.81 9.60
CA VAL A 104 -4.40 7.97 10.99
C VAL A 104 -3.96 9.42 11.25
N LEU A 105 -3.13 9.98 10.39
CA LEU A 105 -2.56 11.33 10.56
C LEU A 105 -3.63 12.43 10.51
N ASN A 106 -4.78 12.20 9.88
CA ASN A 106 -5.91 13.12 9.89
C ASN A 106 -6.60 13.21 11.26
N GLN A 107 -6.35 12.26 12.16
CA GLN A 107 -6.93 12.23 13.50
C GLN A 107 -5.90 12.47 14.60
N HIS A 108 -4.66 12.02 14.41
CA HIS A 108 -3.59 12.11 15.41
C HIS A 108 -2.25 12.45 14.77
N ASN A 109 -1.53 13.42 15.37
CA ASN A 109 -0.08 13.50 15.18
C ASN A 109 0.59 12.34 15.92
N LEU A 110 1.76 11.89 15.47
CA LEU A 110 2.43 10.70 16.00
C LEU A 110 3.72 11.06 16.73
N ASP A 111 3.89 10.48 17.93
CA ASP A 111 5.16 10.52 18.66
C ASP A 111 6.18 9.56 18.04
N HIS A 112 5.70 8.42 17.55
CA HIS A 112 6.52 7.42 16.89
C HIS A 112 5.78 6.74 15.76
N LEU A 113 6.48 6.53 14.65
CA LEU A 113 6.07 5.71 13.53
C LEU A 113 7.22 4.75 13.18
N LEU A 114 6.94 3.46 13.18
CA LEU A 114 7.72 2.52 12.40
C LEU A 114 7.00 2.21 11.09
N LEU A 115 7.78 2.08 10.02
CA LEU A 115 7.30 1.61 8.74
C LEU A 115 8.21 0.52 8.22
N SER A 116 7.60 -0.44 7.53
CA SER A 116 8.30 -1.52 6.85
C SER A 116 7.77 -1.66 5.44
N THR A 117 8.66 -1.78 4.45
CA THR A 117 8.27 -2.00 3.05
C THR A 117 9.38 -2.66 2.25
N TRP A 118 9.01 -3.38 1.19
CA TRP A 118 9.99 -3.91 0.25
C TRP A 118 10.54 -2.82 -0.67
N CYS A 119 9.66 -1.95 -1.19
CA CYS A 119 10.03 -0.82 -2.03
C CYS A 119 9.34 0.46 -1.58
N MET A 120 9.97 1.60 -1.86
CA MET A 120 9.42 2.93 -1.57
C MET A 120 9.77 3.89 -2.71
N GLY A 121 8.83 4.77 -3.09
CA GLY A 121 9.06 5.82 -4.09
C GLY A 121 9.83 7.01 -3.53
N ALA A 122 10.53 7.76 -4.39
CA ALA A 122 11.26 8.97 -3.97
C ALA A 122 10.30 10.08 -3.49
N GLU A 123 9.15 10.21 -4.14
CA GLU A 123 8.08 11.11 -3.76
C GLU A 123 7.49 10.74 -2.39
N ASP A 124 7.33 9.45 -2.10
CA ASP A 124 6.81 8.97 -0.81
C ASP A 124 7.83 9.18 0.33
N ILE A 125 9.13 9.07 0.05
CA ILE A 125 10.19 9.46 1.00
C ILE A 125 10.09 10.94 1.32
N LEU A 126 10.00 11.80 0.29
CA LEU A 126 9.87 13.24 0.49
C LEU A 126 8.61 13.60 1.29
N GLN A 127 7.50 12.92 1.04
CA GLN A 127 6.27 13.12 1.81
C GLN A 127 6.44 12.80 3.30
N LEU A 128 7.13 11.71 3.64
CA LEU A 128 7.44 11.35 5.03
C LEU A 128 8.35 12.39 5.71
N GLN A 129 9.32 12.93 4.98
CA GLN A 129 10.20 14.01 5.45
C GLN A 129 9.39 15.27 5.74
N GLN A 130 8.51 15.69 4.82
CA GLN A 130 7.63 16.84 5.02
C GLN A 130 6.72 16.67 6.24
N TRP A 131 6.12 15.50 6.45
CA TRP A 131 5.31 15.26 7.65
C TRP A 131 6.13 15.30 8.94
N HIS A 132 7.41 14.94 8.89
CA HIS A 132 8.31 15.13 10.02
C HIS A 132 8.57 16.62 10.29
N GLU A 133 8.94 17.37 9.26
CA GLU A 133 9.22 18.81 9.32
C GLU A 133 7.99 19.64 9.80
N GLU A 134 6.79 19.23 9.38
CA GLU A 134 5.51 19.80 9.82
C GLU A 134 5.15 19.44 11.28
N GLY A 135 5.92 18.57 11.94
CA GLY A 135 5.66 18.11 13.30
C GLY A 135 4.53 17.09 13.41
N ARG A 136 4.05 16.54 12.28
CA ARG A 136 3.01 15.49 12.27
C ARG A 136 3.54 14.15 12.75
N ILE A 137 4.84 13.89 12.55
CA ILE A 137 5.50 12.65 12.99
C ILE A 137 6.85 12.99 13.64
N LYS A 138 7.00 12.74 14.95
CA LYS A 138 8.21 13.12 15.70
C LYS A 138 9.37 12.16 15.49
N LYS A 139 9.11 10.84 15.50
CA LYS A 139 10.10 9.79 15.31
C LYS A 139 9.70 8.86 14.19
N ILE A 140 10.64 8.50 13.32
CA ILE A 140 10.41 7.60 12.19
C ILE A 140 11.50 6.53 12.17
N ASP A 141 11.10 5.26 12.24
CA ASP A 141 11.96 4.10 12.00
C ASP A 141 11.59 3.43 10.67
N MET A 142 12.54 3.33 9.75
CA MET A 142 12.33 2.77 8.41
C MET A 142 13.02 1.41 8.23
N TYR A 143 12.22 0.37 7.99
CA TYR A 143 12.67 -1.00 7.76
C TYR A 143 12.45 -1.40 6.30
N LEU A 144 13.53 -1.45 5.52
CA LEU A 144 13.43 -1.43 4.06
C LEU A 144 14.01 -2.71 3.42
N GLY A 145 13.51 -3.05 2.23
CA GLY A 145 13.96 -4.21 1.45
C GLY A 145 15.44 -4.14 1.05
N GLU A 146 16.03 -5.32 0.86
CA GLU A 146 17.42 -5.51 0.44
C GLU A 146 17.75 -4.87 -0.92
N ILE A 147 16.72 -4.46 -1.67
CA ILE A 147 16.84 -3.81 -2.97
C ILE A 147 17.32 -2.36 -2.89
N PHE A 148 17.26 -1.72 -1.72
CA PHE A 148 17.59 -0.29 -1.56
C PHE A 148 19.03 0.08 -1.95
N PRO A 149 20.07 -0.58 -1.42
CA PRO A 149 21.45 -0.26 -1.78
C PRO A 149 21.79 -0.53 -3.26
N GLY A 150 21.05 -1.44 -3.90
CA GLY A 150 21.34 -1.90 -5.26
C GLY A 150 20.44 -1.25 -6.31
N SER A 151 19.16 -1.58 -6.26
CA SER A 151 18.18 -1.18 -7.26
C SER A 151 17.57 0.19 -6.97
N TYR A 152 17.38 0.57 -5.71
CA TYR A 152 16.71 1.82 -5.32
C TYR A 152 17.73 2.81 -4.73
N LYS A 153 18.85 3.04 -5.45
CA LYS A 153 20.01 3.79 -4.94
C LYS A 153 19.68 5.24 -4.59
N ILE A 154 18.83 5.88 -5.39
CA ILE A 154 18.47 7.30 -5.19
C ILE A 154 17.60 7.42 -3.95
N GLU A 155 16.60 6.57 -3.83
CA GLU A 155 15.70 6.47 -2.69
C GLU A 155 16.50 6.14 -1.41
N TRP A 156 17.44 5.20 -1.50
CA TRP A 156 18.34 4.90 -0.37
C TRP A 156 19.20 6.11 0.01
N SER A 157 19.73 6.84 -0.96
CA SER A 157 20.52 8.05 -0.70
C SER A 157 19.69 9.14 -0.01
N MET A 158 18.41 9.28 -0.38
CA MET A 158 17.47 10.21 0.27
C MET A 158 17.19 9.81 1.72
N VAL A 159 16.95 8.52 1.98
CA VAL A 159 16.77 8.00 3.36
C VAL A 159 18.02 8.23 4.20
N GLN A 160 19.21 7.93 3.65
CA GLN A 160 20.46 8.17 4.38
C GLN A 160 20.70 9.67 4.64
N GLN A 161 20.36 10.54 3.70
CA GLN A 161 20.48 11.99 3.91
C GLN A 161 19.58 12.45 5.04
N PHE A 162 18.32 12.01 5.07
CA PHE A 162 17.35 12.34 6.12
C PHE A 162 17.88 12.01 7.52
N TYR A 163 18.36 10.78 7.74
CA TYR A 163 18.90 10.38 9.04
C TYR A 163 20.28 10.99 9.37
N ARG A 164 21.02 11.50 8.38
CA ARG A 164 22.23 12.29 8.62
C ARG A 164 21.89 13.71 9.09
N GLU A 165 20.87 14.31 8.51
CA GLU A 165 20.39 15.66 8.85
C GLU A 165 19.62 15.67 10.17
N HIS A 166 18.89 14.59 10.45
CA HIS A 166 18.04 14.43 11.62
C HIS A 166 18.38 13.15 12.40
N PRO A 167 19.59 13.05 13.00
CA PRO A 167 20.04 11.83 13.68
C PRO A 167 19.17 11.45 14.89
N GLU A 168 18.41 12.40 15.45
CA GLU A 168 17.49 12.17 16.54
C GLU A 168 16.19 11.48 16.10
N VAL A 169 15.81 11.53 14.82
CA VAL A 169 14.47 11.12 14.36
C VAL A 169 14.23 9.62 14.45
N GLY A 170 15.27 8.81 14.33
CA GLY A 170 15.16 7.36 14.43
C GLY A 170 16.24 6.66 13.64
N ARG A 171 15.88 5.53 13.00
CA ARG A 171 16.83 4.72 12.23
C ARG A 171 16.27 4.21 10.92
N ALA A 172 17.18 3.93 9.99
CA ALA A 172 16.90 3.06 8.85
C ALA A 172 17.61 1.70 9.01
N ALA A 173 16.98 0.63 8.54
CA ALA A 173 17.59 -0.69 8.45
C ALA A 173 17.22 -1.40 7.15
N ILE A 174 18.22 -1.97 6.48
CA ILE A 174 18.04 -2.82 5.30
C ILE A 174 18.15 -4.28 5.72
N PHE A 175 17.17 -5.10 5.35
CA PHE A 175 17.22 -6.55 5.57
C PHE A 175 16.41 -7.29 4.48
N LYS A 176 16.39 -8.62 4.53
CA LYS A 176 15.53 -9.43 3.64
C LYS A 176 14.07 -9.19 4.05
N ASN A 177 13.40 -8.27 3.37
CA ASN A 177 12.12 -7.75 3.81
C ASN A 177 11.11 -7.74 2.68
N HIS A 178 9.95 -8.37 2.89
CA HIS A 178 8.81 -8.26 1.99
C HIS A 178 7.51 -7.82 2.70
N SER A 179 7.59 -7.46 3.97
CA SER A 179 6.44 -6.95 4.73
C SER A 179 6.06 -5.54 4.28
N LYS A 180 4.79 -5.16 4.46
CA LYS A 180 4.31 -3.78 4.35
C LYS A 180 3.48 -3.44 5.58
N ILE A 181 4.10 -2.76 6.52
CA ILE A 181 3.58 -2.54 7.86
C ILE A 181 3.78 -1.09 8.22
N TYR A 182 2.81 -0.50 8.90
CA TYR A 182 3.04 0.66 9.75
C TYR A 182 2.65 0.27 11.17
N ALA A 183 3.34 0.82 12.15
CA ALA A 183 2.87 0.79 13.52
C ALA A 183 3.36 2.05 14.22
N GLY A 184 2.51 2.67 15.00
CA GLY A 184 2.84 3.93 15.63
C GLY A 184 1.97 4.24 16.81
N CYS A 185 2.29 5.36 17.45
CA CYS A 185 1.56 5.82 18.60
C CYS A 185 1.53 7.33 18.73
N ASN A 186 0.51 7.79 19.44
CA ASN A 186 0.47 9.06 20.15
C ASN A 186 0.28 8.72 21.63
N VAL A 187 1.27 9.06 22.44
CA VAL A 187 1.34 8.70 23.86
C VAL A 187 0.37 9.54 24.68
N GLU A 188 0.23 10.82 24.34
CA GLU A 188 -0.66 11.76 25.02
C GLU A 188 -2.13 11.31 24.92
N ASP A 189 -2.53 10.82 23.74
CA ASP A 189 -3.89 10.38 23.45
C ASP A 189 -4.19 8.90 23.83
N ASP A 190 -3.23 8.17 24.40
CA ASP A 190 -3.28 6.71 24.56
C ASP A 190 -3.65 5.98 23.25
N PHE A 191 -3.18 6.50 22.11
CA PHE A 191 -3.50 6.00 20.78
C PHE A 191 -2.35 5.18 20.22
N TYR A 192 -2.63 3.92 19.88
CA TYR A 192 -1.67 2.96 19.33
C TYR A 192 -2.31 2.24 18.17
N PHE A 193 -1.53 2.01 17.11
CA PHE A 193 -2.07 1.36 15.93
C PHE A 193 -1.04 0.47 15.24
N GLY A 194 -1.57 -0.49 14.49
CA GLY A 194 -0.86 -1.21 13.45
C GLY A 194 -1.65 -1.17 12.14
N ILE A 195 -0.95 -0.96 11.03
CA ILE A 195 -1.48 -1.08 9.68
C ILE A 195 -0.79 -2.25 9.02
N GLN A 196 -1.58 -3.17 8.48
CA GLN A 196 -1.10 -4.29 7.68
C GLN A 196 -1.67 -4.16 6.29
N THR A 197 -0.82 -4.13 5.27
CA THR A 197 -1.26 -3.93 3.88
C THR A 197 -0.45 -4.77 2.90
N SER A 198 -1.02 -4.96 1.72
CA SER A 198 -0.34 -5.50 0.54
C SER A 198 0.45 -4.43 -0.22
N ALA A 199 0.05 -3.16 -0.06
CA ALA A 199 0.62 -2.05 -0.79
C ALA A 199 2.01 -1.68 -0.26
N ASN A 200 3.01 -1.71 -1.16
CA ASN A 200 4.29 -1.06 -0.90
C ASN A 200 4.12 0.47 -0.85
N ILE A 201 5.11 1.15 -0.29
CA ILE A 201 5.12 2.62 -0.15
C ILE A 201 5.53 3.29 -1.46
N ASN A 202 4.81 2.96 -2.53
CA ASN A 202 4.95 3.56 -3.83
C ASN A 202 3.57 3.59 -4.49
N THR A 203 3.38 4.51 -5.45
CA THR A 203 2.14 4.53 -6.21
C THR A 203 2.02 3.25 -7.04
N ASN A 204 0.98 2.46 -6.75
CA ASN A 204 0.70 1.19 -7.42
C ASN A 204 -0.80 1.10 -7.74
N PRO A 205 -1.22 1.05 -9.02
CA PRO A 205 -2.63 1.07 -9.41
C PRO A 205 -3.30 -0.32 -9.30
N ARG A 206 -2.82 -1.18 -8.41
CA ARG A 206 -3.36 -2.54 -8.24
C ARG A 206 -4.42 -2.55 -7.16
N THR A 207 -5.27 -3.57 -7.20
CA THR A 207 -6.12 -3.89 -6.05
C THR A 207 -5.23 -4.21 -4.86
N GLU A 208 -5.46 -3.55 -3.73
CA GLU A 208 -4.69 -3.75 -2.50
C GLU A 208 -5.68 -3.96 -1.35
N GLN A 209 -5.39 -4.93 -0.48
CA GLN A 209 -6.04 -5.05 0.82
C GLN A 209 -5.18 -4.42 1.90
N GLY A 210 -5.84 -3.83 2.89
CA GLY A 210 -5.20 -3.34 4.09
C GLY A 210 -6.13 -3.32 5.28
N SER A 211 -5.56 -3.21 6.48
CA SER A 211 -6.31 -3.01 7.70
C SER A 211 -5.61 -2.01 8.62
N ILE A 212 -6.39 -1.25 9.37
CA ILE A 212 -5.92 -0.38 10.45
C ILE A 212 -6.51 -0.95 11.75
N THR A 213 -5.64 -1.42 12.64
CA THR A 213 -6.03 -1.96 13.96
C THR A 213 -5.57 -1.00 15.03
N ILE A 214 -6.49 -0.54 15.88
CA ILE A 214 -6.18 0.37 16.98
C ILE A 214 -5.98 -0.46 18.25
N ASP A 215 -4.74 -0.84 18.51
CA ASP A 215 -4.36 -1.67 19.64
C ASP A 215 -2.89 -1.46 20.05
N ARG A 216 -2.64 -1.40 21.36
CA ARG A 216 -1.29 -1.23 21.90
C ARG A 216 -0.44 -2.49 21.69
N ALA A 217 -1.01 -3.67 21.91
CA ALA A 217 -0.25 -4.90 21.75
C ALA A 217 0.19 -5.10 20.29
N MET A 218 -0.62 -4.67 19.32
CA MET A 218 -0.24 -4.62 17.91
C MET A 218 0.99 -3.72 17.66
N TYR A 219 1.02 -2.50 18.22
CA TYR A 219 2.18 -1.62 18.10
C TYR A 219 3.43 -2.23 18.73
N GLU A 220 3.31 -2.70 19.98
CA GLU A 220 4.42 -3.25 20.76
C GLU A 220 5.02 -4.49 20.10
N PHE A 221 4.16 -5.37 19.57
CA PHE A 221 4.58 -6.57 18.83
C PHE A 221 5.49 -6.22 17.64
N TYR A 222 5.07 -5.25 16.81
CA TYR A 222 5.89 -4.83 15.68
C TYR A 222 7.16 -4.11 16.14
N LYS A 223 7.05 -3.23 17.12
CA LYS A 223 8.20 -2.48 17.64
C LYS A 223 9.28 -3.42 18.16
N GLU A 224 8.90 -4.42 18.97
CA GLU A 224 9.82 -5.42 19.51
C GLU A 224 10.55 -6.19 18.40
N TYR A 225 9.80 -6.71 17.42
CA TYR A 225 10.39 -7.45 16.32
C TYR A 225 11.36 -6.59 15.49
N PHE A 226 10.91 -5.42 15.07
CA PHE A 226 11.67 -4.57 14.16
C PHE A 226 12.91 -3.94 14.82
N ASP A 227 12.85 -3.58 16.10
CA ASP A 227 14.00 -3.04 16.84
C ASP A 227 15.17 -4.03 16.90
N GLY A 228 14.86 -5.33 16.94
CA GLY A 228 15.84 -6.41 16.90
C GLY A 228 16.59 -6.54 15.56
N ILE A 229 16.11 -5.90 14.49
CA ILE A 229 16.70 -6.03 13.15
C ILE A 229 18.06 -5.33 13.08
N ARG A 230 19.06 -6.09 12.63
CA ARG A 230 20.39 -5.58 12.29
C ARG A 230 20.49 -5.38 10.78
N SER A 231 20.78 -4.15 10.38
CA SER A 231 20.88 -3.78 8.98
C SER A 231 22.05 -4.48 8.28
N PHE A 232 21.86 -4.88 7.02
CA PHE A 232 22.92 -5.41 6.15
C PHE A 232 23.94 -4.34 5.77
N VAL A 233 23.51 -3.08 5.78
CA VAL A 233 24.34 -1.91 5.49
C VAL A 233 24.42 -1.02 6.71
N LYS A 234 25.58 -0.40 6.92
CA LYS A 234 25.80 0.58 7.98
C LYS A 234 25.41 1.97 7.52
#